data_AF-A0A6P7LHR3-F1
#
_entry.id   AF-A0A6P7LHR3-F1
#
_cell.length_a   1.000
_cell.length_b   1.000
_cell.length_c   1.000
_cell.angle_alpha   90.00
_cell.angle_beta   90.00
_cell.angle_gamma   90.00
#
_symmetry.space_group_name_H-M   'P 1'
#
loop_
_entity.id
_entity.type
_entity.pdbx_description
1 polymer ?
#
loop_
_entity_poly.entity_id
_entity_poly.type
_entity_poly.pdbx_seq_one_letter_code
_entity_poly.pdbx_strand_id
1 'polypeptide(L)'
;MDPYQNQSEQLRSSRRPDRSAHVLGSDESPGETHRDAAAGGNPQPADRRPQHLGGFSMIPPNESRRSQMRMMAQKEEEELQRWKEVHRVTSVHEDPERLGGNGTLAEARDQQIAKLRCSKVQKKLHREEQEKRRKQEEEEKLQKMKAEQRQKAERLQERRRQQEQSRTEQLGPDRLRKNQSFLQKLESRASGALASCRAPQTPPGACAHQHEAVETEPRDKLEKSERAVELEHKRVNTAFLDKLEAEGRRSETSAPEAERLEALRPAPAAEPVPPADGSPDPAPSGSDGTEAADLEPELDWALMKLVSSFPDGDPAFLQDILGQCGGDYQQACRLLKPPLS
;
A
#
# COMPACT_ATOMS: atom_id res chain seq x y z
N MET A 1 30.30 16.48 -7.30
CA MET A 1 30.67 15.99 -5.97
C MET A 1 29.45 15.30 -5.39
N ASP A 2 29.49 13.98 -5.33
CA ASP A 2 28.37 13.09 -4.96
C ASP A 2 28.63 12.54 -3.54
N PRO A 3 27.73 12.69 -2.55
CA PRO A 3 28.06 12.49 -1.13
C PRO A 3 27.99 11.04 -0.61
N TYR A 4 27.83 10.01 -1.45
CA TYR A 4 27.55 8.64 -0.96
C TYR A 4 28.68 7.61 -1.02
N GLN A 5 29.92 8.00 -1.31
CA GLN A 5 30.98 7.02 -1.64
C GLN A 5 31.91 6.61 -0.49
N ASN A 6 31.79 7.17 0.72
CA ASN A 6 32.81 7.03 1.78
C ASN A 6 32.49 6.08 2.96
N GLN A 7 31.48 5.21 2.86
CA GLN A 7 31.12 4.31 3.99
C GLN A 7 31.64 2.88 3.85
N SER A 8 32.21 2.47 2.72
CA SER A 8 32.62 1.08 2.47
C SER A 8 34.05 0.75 2.89
N GLU A 9 34.92 1.72 3.15
CA GLU A 9 36.35 1.46 3.40
C GLU A 9 36.74 1.38 4.89
N GLN A 10 35.87 1.78 5.83
CA GLN A 10 36.25 1.86 7.25
C GLN A 10 36.22 0.52 8.02
N LEU A 11 35.66 -0.56 7.47
CA LEU A 11 35.55 -1.84 8.18
C LEU A 11 36.65 -2.86 7.84
N ARG A 12 37.62 -2.53 6.95
CA ARG A 12 38.68 -3.47 6.54
C ARG A 12 40.03 -3.28 7.23
N SER A 13 40.21 -2.25 8.06
CA SER A 13 41.54 -1.87 8.58
C SER A 13 41.75 -2.12 10.08
N SER A 14 41.11 -3.14 10.65
CA SER A 14 41.39 -3.52 12.04
C SER A 14 41.30 -5.02 12.23
N ARG A 15 42.44 -5.70 12.01
CA ARG A 15 42.98 -6.79 12.83
C ARG A 15 44.19 -7.40 12.12
N ARG A 16 45.36 -6.86 12.43
CA ARG A 16 46.57 -7.66 12.62
C ARG A 16 46.91 -7.63 14.11
N PRO A 17 47.44 -8.72 14.65
CA PRO A 17 48.60 -8.58 15.51
C PRO A 17 49.80 -9.41 15.01
N ASP A 18 50.95 -8.85 15.33
CA ASP A 18 52.32 -9.27 15.10
C ASP A 18 52.81 -10.27 16.17
N ARG A 19 53.80 -11.12 15.78
CA ARG A 19 54.94 -11.69 16.58
C ARG A 19 54.59 -12.58 17.79
N SER A 20 55.35 -13.59 18.22
CA SER A 20 56.76 -14.03 18.10
C SER A 20 56.86 -15.47 18.66
N ALA A 21 57.56 -16.40 17.99
CA ALA A 21 58.89 -16.97 18.33
C ALA A 21 58.97 -17.94 19.53
N HIS A 22 59.51 -19.16 19.27
CA HIS A 22 60.29 -20.12 20.10
C HIS A 22 60.16 -21.50 19.39
N VAL A 23 61.10 -22.10 18.65
CA VAL A 23 62.51 -22.54 18.82
C VAL A 23 62.68 -23.89 19.55
N LEU A 24 63.37 -24.82 18.85
CA LEU A 24 63.89 -26.18 19.20
C LEU A 24 62.88 -27.34 19.09
N GLY A 25 63.16 -28.50 18.48
CA GLY A 25 64.34 -29.04 17.79
C GLY A 25 64.13 -30.54 17.48
N SER A 26 64.78 -31.03 16.42
CA SER A 26 65.18 -32.42 16.08
C SER A 26 64.08 -33.49 15.87
N ASP A 27 63.87 -34.05 14.67
CA ASP A 27 64.66 -35.05 13.90
C ASP A 27 64.44 -36.50 14.39
N GLU A 28 63.68 -37.29 13.61
CA GLU A 28 64.02 -38.66 13.15
C GLU A 28 62.83 -39.35 12.45
N SER A 29 63.18 -40.15 11.44
CA SER A 29 62.34 -40.98 10.58
C SER A 29 62.22 -42.42 11.16
N PRO A 30 61.80 -43.45 10.39
CA PRO A 30 60.44 -43.87 10.05
C PRO A 30 60.06 -45.22 10.70
N GLY A 31 58.77 -45.55 10.75
CA GLY A 31 58.31 -46.86 11.21
C GLY A 31 56.93 -47.22 10.69
N GLU A 32 56.90 -48.06 9.66
CA GLU A 32 55.72 -48.79 9.20
C GLU A 32 55.09 -49.58 10.37
N THR A 33 53.77 -49.60 10.46
CA THR A 33 53.01 -50.85 10.49
C THR A 33 51.53 -50.58 10.27
N HIS A 34 51.06 -51.11 9.16
CA HIS A 34 49.68 -51.35 8.82
C HIS A 34 49.03 -52.24 9.89
N ARG A 35 47.92 -51.81 10.51
CA ARG A 35 46.79 -52.67 10.90
C ARG A 35 45.57 -51.86 11.34
N ASP A 36 44.48 -52.15 10.64
CA ASP A 36 43.10 -52.28 11.12
C ASP A 36 42.43 -51.11 11.84
N ALA A 37 41.53 -50.43 11.13
CA ALA A 37 40.10 -50.40 11.50
C ALA A 37 39.34 -49.51 10.50
N ALA A 38 38.56 -50.16 9.63
CA ALA A 38 37.46 -49.50 8.94
C ALA A 38 36.42 -49.09 9.98
N ALA A 39 36.55 -47.88 10.52
CA ALA A 39 35.48 -47.19 11.22
C ALA A 39 35.09 -45.99 10.37
N GLY A 40 33.91 -46.07 9.75
CA GLY A 40 33.25 -44.93 9.13
C GLY A 40 32.96 -43.86 10.18
N GLY A 41 33.94 -43.04 10.48
CA GLY A 41 33.85 -41.92 11.40
C GLY A 41 33.78 -40.63 10.61
N ASN A 42 32.57 -40.15 10.36
CA ASN A 42 32.34 -38.77 9.97
C ASN A 42 33.01 -37.86 11.03
N PRO A 43 34.01 -37.01 10.70
CA PRO A 43 34.57 -36.10 11.67
C PRO A 43 33.54 -34.99 11.91
N GLN A 44 32.68 -35.16 12.92
CA GLN A 44 31.93 -34.05 13.49
C GLN A 44 32.97 -33.08 14.08
N PRO A 45 33.10 -31.85 13.55
CA PRO A 45 33.99 -30.89 14.16
C PRO A 45 33.41 -30.47 15.51
N ALA A 46 34.30 -30.41 16.49
CA ALA A 46 34.02 -30.01 17.87
C ALA A 46 33.16 -28.74 17.97
N ASP A 47 32.27 -28.74 18.95
CA ASP A 47 31.54 -27.59 19.49
C ASP A 47 30.52 -26.87 18.60
N ARG A 48 29.60 -27.62 17.97
CA ARG A 48 28.31 -27.07 17.52
C ARG A 48 27.23 -27.15 18.58
N ARG A 49 27.37 -26.37 19.66
CA ARG A 49 26.28 -26.22 20.63
C ARG A 49 25.21 -25.28 20.05
N PRO A 50 23.95 -25.71 19.89
CA PRO A 50 22.85 -24.82 19.51
C PRO A 50 22.75 -23.69 20.53
N GLN A 51 22.78 -22.44 20.06
CA GLN A 51 22.56 -21.28 20.91
C GLN A 51 21.05 -21.05 20.99
N HIS A 52 20.50 -21.15 22.20
CA HIS A 52 19.07 -21.00 22.43
C HIS A 52 18.80 -19.55 22.82
N LEU A 53 18.01 -18.83 22.02
CA LEU A 53 17.57 -17.46 22.30
C LEU A 53 16.04 -17.44 22.28
N GLY A 54 15.42 -17.42 23.47
CA GLY A 54 13.98 -17.53 23.63
C GLY A 54 13.43 -18.89 23.16
N GLY A 55 12.42 -18.86 22.27
CA GLY A 55 11.78 -20.07 21.73
C GLY A 55 12.45 -20.69 20.50
N PHE A 56 13.58 -20.14 20.03
CA PHE A 56 14.28 -20.62 18.83
C PHE A 56 15.72 -21.07 19.13
N SER A 57 16.16 -22.10 18.42
CA SER A 57 17.53 -22.61 18.48
C SER A 57 18.30 -22.18 17.23
N MET A 58 19.35 -21.39 17.42
CA MET A 58 20.27 -21.00 16.36
C MET A 58 21.45 -21.98 16.31
N ILE A 59 21.63 -22.64 15.16
CA ILE A 59 22.77 -23.50 14.88
C ILE A 59 23.74 -22.72 13.97
N PRO A 60 24.98 -22.44 14.41
CA PRO A 60 25.95 -21.73 13.59
C PRO A 60 26.27 -22.45 12.27
N PRO A 61 26.44 -21.72 11.15
CA PRO A 61 26.79 -22.30 9.86
C PRO A 61 28.02 -23.22 9.92
N ASN A 62 27.95 -24.33 9.18
CA ASN A 62 29.09 -25.26 9.11
C ASN A 62 30.17 -24.72 8.18
N GLU A 63 31.15 -24.01 8.72
CA GLU A 63 32.25 -23.46 7.93
C GLU A 63 33.08 -24.54 7.21
N SER A 64 33.30 -25.72 7.81
CA SER A 64 34.00 -26.83 7.16
C SER A 64 33.21 -27.42 5.98
N ARG A 65 31.92 -27.73 6.16
CA ARG A 65 31.05 -28.21 5.07
C ARG A 65 30.84 -27.14 3.99
N ARG A 66 30.75 -25.86 4.37
CA ARG A 66 30.66 -24.73 3.44
C ARG A 66 31.95 -24.58 2.64
N SER A 67 33.11 -24.70 3.27
CA SER A 67 34.42 -24.67 2.61
C SER A 67 34.59 -25.85 1.67
N GLN A 68 34.23 -27.07 2.10
CA GLN A 68 34.24 -28.27 1.26
C GLN A 68 33.33 -28.11 0.04
N MET A 69 32.12 -27.59 0.22
CA MET A 69 31.19 -27.34 -0.88
C MET A 69 31.70 -26.27 -1.84
N ARG A 70 32.36 -25.21 -1.35
CA ARG A 70 33.03 -24.22 -2.21
C ARG A 70 34.18 -24.84 -2.99
N MET A 71 35.00 -25.66 -2.35
CA MET A 71 36.11 -26.38 -3.00
C MET A 71 35.59 -27.33 -4.08
N MET A 72 34.53 -28.10 -3.81
CA MET A 72 33.93 -28.97 -4.81
C MET A 72 33.32 -28.16 -5.95
N ALA A 73 32.59 -27.07 -5.66
CA ALA A 73 32.02 -26.21 -6.70
C ALA A 73 33.10 -25.60 -7.61
N GLN A 74 34.23 -25.16 -7.04
CA GLN A 74 35.37 -24.65 -7.82
C GLN A 74 35.99 -25.75 -8.68
N LYS A 75 36.19 -26.94 -8.10
CA LYS A 75 36.74 -28.08 -8.84
C LYS A 75 35.82 -28.51 -9.99
N GLU A 76 34.52 -28.59 -9.76
CA GLU A 76 33.51 -28.90 -10.78
C GLU A 76 33.45 -27.82 -11.87
N GLU A 77 33.57 -26.54 -11.48
CA GLU A 77 33.66 -25.42 -12.43
C GLU A 77 34.90 -25.55 -13.32
N GLU A 78 36.07 -25.83 -12.74
CA GLU A 78 37.29 -26.09 -13.51
C GLU A 78 37.17 -27.32 -14.42
N GLU A 79 36.58 -28.42 -13.94
CA GLU A 79 36.34 -29.61 -14.76
C GLU A 79 35.39 -29.32 -15.92
N LEU A 80 34.34 -28.51 -15.68
CA LEU A 80 33.41 -28.06 -16.72
C LEU A 80 34.08 -27.11 -17.71
N GLN A 81 34.96 -26.21 -17.25
CA GLN A 81 35.77 -25.35 -18.13
C GLN A 81 36.72 -26.18 -18.99
N ARG A 82 37.44 -27.14 -18.40
CA ARG A 82 38.31 -28.07 -19.15
C ARG A 82 37.50 -28.91 -20.13
N TRP A 83 36.33 -29.40 -19.73
CA TRP A 83 35.44 -30.12 -20.64
C TRP A 83 35.02 -29.21 -21.80
N LYS A 84 34.60 -27.97 -21.52
CA LYS A 84 34.28 -26.98 -22.54
C LYS A 84 35.44 -26.69 -23.47
N GLU A 85 36.68 -26.64 -22.96
CA GLU A 85 37.89 -26.43 -23.75
C GLU A 85 38.25 -27.64 -24.62
N VAL A 86 38.17 -28.85 -24.07
CA VAL A 86 38.42 -30.11 -24.80
C VAL A 86 37.38 -30.33 -25.89
N HIS A 87 36.12 -29.98 -25.59
CA HIS A 87 35.00 -30.07 -26.53
C HIS A 87 34.75 -28.75 -27.25
N ARG A 88 35.64 -27.78 -27.09
CA ARG A 88 35.58 -26.52 -27.82
C ARG A 88 35.91 -26.87 -29.26
N VAL A 89 34.89 -26.89 -30.11
CA VAL A 89 35.10 -27.01 -31.54
C VAL A 89 36.00 -25.83 -31.94
N THR A 90 37.22 -26.15 -32.39
CA THR A 90 38.19 -25.17 -32.88
C THR A 90 37.60 -24.49 -34.09
N SER A 91 36.90 -23.37 -33.86
CA SER A 91 36.52 -22.37 -34.85
C SER A 91 36.07 -22.98 -36.18
N VAL A 92 34.86 -23.51 -36.24
CA VAL A 92 34.20 -23.63 -37.55
C VAL A 92 33.93 -22.20 -38.00
N HIS A 93 34.69 -21.71 -38.98
CA HIS A 93 34.40 -20.45 -39.64
C HIS A 93 33.20 -20.68 -40.56
N GLU A 94 32.02 -20.80 -39.97
CA GLU A 94 30.79 -20.67 -40.73
C GLU A 94 30.63 -19.17 -41.03
N ASP A 95 30.41 -18.85 -42.31
CA ASP A 95 29.96 -17.52 -42.67
C ASP A 95 28.73 -17.22 -41.82
N PRO A 96 28.74 -16.17 -40.98
CA PRO A 96 27.62 -15.87 -40.11
C PRO A 96 26.35 -15.88 -40.95
N GLU A 97 25.30 -16.56 -40.50
CA GLU A 97 24.05 -16.61 -41.26
C GLU A 97 23.58 -15.15 -41.45
N ARG A 98 23.71 -14.62 -42.67
CA ARG A 98 23.45 -13.21 -42.97
C ARG A 98 21.98 -13.08 -43.33
N LEU A 99 21.23 -12.30 -42.54
CA LEU A 99 19.97 -11.77 -43.05
C LEU A 99 20.32 -10.73 -44.11
N GLY A 100 19.78 -10.87 -45.33
CA GLY A 100 20.10 -10.04 -46.50
C GLY A 100 20.41 -8.59 -46.13
N GLY A 101 21.68 -8.18 -46.34
CA GLY A 101 22.24 -6.93 -45.83
C GLY A 101 23.62 -7.12 -45.17
N ASN A 102 24.09 -6.09 -44.47
CA ASN A 102 25.41 -6.07 -43.82
C ASN A 102 25.40 -6.61 -42.37
N GLY A 103 24.23 -7.00 -41.84
CA GLY A 103 24.09 -7.49 -40.46
C GLY A 103 24.11 -9.02 -40.37
N THR A 104 24.58 -9.53 -39.24
CA THR A 104 24.46 -10.97 -38.91
C THR A 104 23.09 -11.27 -38.31
N LEU A 105 22.57 -12.49 -38.50
CA LEU A 105 21.28 -12.91 -37.93
C LEU A 105 21.27 -12.83 -36.39
N ALA A 106 22.41 -13.12 -35.75
CA ALA A 106 22.59 -12.99 -34.30
C ALA A 106 22.43 -11.53 -33.85
N GLU A 107 23.08 -10.59 -34.53
CA GLU A 107 22.96 -9.17 -34.24
C GLU A 107 21.52 -8.66 -34.42
N ALA A 108 20.83 -9.10 -35.48
CA ALA A 108 19.42 -8.74 -35.71
C ALA A 108 18.52 -9.21 -34.56
N ARG A 109 18.75 -10.42 -34.04
CA ARG A 109 18.03 -10.96 -32.86
C ARG A 109 18.35 -10.16 -31.61
N ASP A 110 19.62 -9.82 -31.38
CA ASP A 110 20.02 -9.02 -30.23
C ASP A 110 19.39 -7.62 -30.27
N GLN A 111 19.36 -7.00 -31.45
CA GLN A 111 18.67 -5.72 -31.65
C GLN A 111 17.16 -5.85 -31.40
N GLN A 112 16.51 -6.93 -31.84
CA GLN A 112 15.10 -7.17 -31.58
C GLN A 112 14.82 -7.35 -30.08
N ILE A 113 15.65 -8.12 -29.38
CA ILE A 113 15.57 -8.32 -27.93
C ILE A 113 15.79 -6.99 -27.20
N ALA A 114 16.79 -6.20 -27.60
CA ALA A 114 17.06 -4.89 -27.03
C ALA A 114 15.88 -3.94 -27.23
N LYS A 115 15.33 -3.85 -28.45
CA LYS A 115 14.13 -3.04 -28.75
C LYS A 115 12.94 -3.44 -27.90
N LEU A 116 12.68 -4.74 -27.75
CA LEU A 116 11.58 -5.24 -26.91
C LEU A 116 11.79 -4.86 -25.43
N ARG A 117 13.02 -4.99 -24.92
CA ARG A 117 13.36 -4.60 -23.53
C ARG A 117 13.18 -3.09 -23.33
N CYS A 118 13.71 -2.26 -24.22
CA CYS A 118 13.58 -0.81 -24.15
C CYS A 118 12.11 -0.36 -24.23
N SER A 119 11.34 -0.90 -25.18
CA SER A 119 9.90 -0.61 -25.32
C SER A 119 9.11 -0.98 -24.05
N LYS A 120 9.40 -2.14 -23.46
CA LYS A 120 8.77 -2.58 -22.21
C LYS A 120 9.09 -1.62 -21.06
N VAL A 121 10.33 -1.17 -20.93
CA VAL A 121 10.74 -0.20 -19.89
C VAL A 121 10.08 1.15 -20.13
N GLN A 122 10.10 1.66 -21.36
CA GLN A 122 9.47 2.94 -21.71
C GLN A 122 7.97 2.94 -21.41
N LYS A 123 7.26 1.86 -21.75
CA LYS A 123 5.83 1.71 -21.43
C LYS A 123 5.57 1.75 -19.93
N LYS A 124 6.44 1.15 -19.11
CA LYS A 124 6.33 1.21 -17.64
C LYS A 124 6.56 2.62 -17.12
N LEU A 125 7.61 3.31 -17.57
CA LEU A 125 7.88 4.69 -17.18
C LEU A 125 6.71 5.61 -17.52
N HIS A 126 6.14 5.48 -18.72
CA HIS A 126 4.99 6.29 -19.11
C HIS A 126 3.76 6.05 -18.23
N ARG A 127 3.49 4.78 -17.87
CA ARG A 127 2.39 4.45 -16.93
C ARG A 127 2.62 5.06 -15.56
N GLU A 128 3.83 4.90 -15.01
CA GLU A 128 4.18 5.45 -13.69
C GLU A 128 4.11 6.99 -13.68
N GLU A 129 4.50 7.66 -14.76
CA GLU A 129 4.39 9.10 -14.90
C GLU A 129 2.93 9.57 -14.90
N GLN A 130 2.06 8.89 -15.65
CA GLN A 130 0.63 9.16 -15.63
C GLN A 130 0.02 8.94 -14.25
N GLU A 131 0.36 7.85 -13.56
CA GLU A 131 -0.11 7.57 -12.21
C GLU A 131 0.38 8.62 -11.20
N LYS A 132 1.64 9.04 -11.27
CA LYS A 132 2.17 10.12 -10.43
C LYS A 132 1.44 11.42 -10.65
N ARG A 133 1.17 11.78 -11.91
CA ARG A 133 0.40 12.98 -12.23
C ARG A 133 -1.03 12.91 -11.67
N ARG A 134 -1.72 11.78 -11.83
CA ARG A 134 -3.07 11.59 -11.25
C ARG A 134 -3.07 11.74 -9.73
N LYS A 135 -2.09 11.13 -9.04
CA LYS A 135 -1.93 11.26 -7.59
C LYS A 135 -1.70 12.71 -7.15
N GLN A 136 -0.87 13.45 -7.88
CA GLN A 136 -0.63 14.87 -7.60
C GLN A 136 -1.91 15.71 -7.75
N GLU A 137 -2.68 15.48 -8.82
CA GLU A 137 -3.95 16.18 -9.03
C GLU A 137 -4.97 15.86 -7.92
N GLU A 138 -5.02 14.62 -7.44
CA GLU A 138 -5.85 14.21 -6.29
C GLU A 138 -5.39 14.86 -4.97
N GLU A 139 -4.09 14.87 -4.70
CA GLU A 139 -3.50 15.51 -3.53
C GLU A 139 -3.77 17.02 -3.50
N GLU A 140 -3.63 17.71 -4.64
CA GLU A 140 -3.95 19.13 -4.76
C GLU A 140 -5.43 19.41 -4.48
N LYS A 141 -6.34 18.59 -5.03
CA LYS A 141 -7.78 18.69 -4.74
C LYS A 141 -8.05 18.50 -3.24
N LEU A 142 -7.43 17.48 -2.63
CA LEU A 142 -7.57 17.22 -1.21
C LEU A 142 -7.05 18.40 -0.36
N GLN A 143 -5.91 18.99 -0.75
CA GLN A 143 -5.36 20.17 -0.08
C GLN A 143 -6.28 21.38 -0.19
N LYS A 144 -6.86 21.64 -1.37
CA LYS A 144 -7.88 22.70 -1.56
C LYS A 144 -9.08 22.50 -0.66
N MET A 145 -9.65 21.29 -0.64
CA MET A 145 -10.78 20.96 0.24
C MET A 145 -10.46 21.15 1.72
N LYS A 146 -9.25 20.75 2.16
CA LYS A 146 -8.77 20.97 3.53
C LYS A 146 -8.62 22.46 3.84
N ALA A 147 -8.06 23.24 2.93
CA ALA A 147 -7.90 24.69 3.10
C ALA A 147 -9.25 25.39 3.22
N GLU A 148 -10.22 25.03 2.38
CA GLU A 148 -11.59 25.54 2.46
C GLU A 148 -12.26 25.20 3.79
N GLN A 149 -12.11 23.95 4.27
CA GLN A 149 -12.64 23.55 5.57
C GLN A 149 -12.00 24.35 6.71
N ARG A 150 -10.69 24.58 6.66
CA ARG A 150 -9.98 25.41 7.63
C ARG A 150 -10.50 26.85 7.63
N GLN A 151 -10.66 27.46 6.46
CA GLN A 151 -11.23 28.81 6.33
C GLN A 151 -12.68 28.88 6.86
N LYS A 152 -13.50 27.88 6.58
CA LYS A 152 -14.88 27.79 7.11
C LYS A 152 -14.87 27.68 8.64
N ALA A 153 -13.97 26.88 9.21
CA ALA A 153 -13.81 26.74 10.65
C ALA A 153 -13.35 28.04 11.32
N GLU A 154 -12.36 28.72 10.74
CA GLU A 154 -11.87 30.02 11.22
C GLU A 154 -12.97 31.08 11.19
N ARG A 155 -13.70 31.20 10.07
CA ARG A 155 -14.84 32.12 9.95
C ARG A 155 -15.92 31.83 10.99
N LEU A 156 -16.20 30.55 11.25
CA LEU A 156 -17.17 30.14 12.26
C LEU A 156 -16.70 30.50 13.68
N GLN A 157 -15.42 30.30 13.98
CA GLN A 157 -14.82 30.63 15.25
C GLN A 157 -14.84 32.14 15.50
N GLU A 158 -14.51 32.94 14.50
CA GLU A 158 -14.56 34.40 14.59
C GLU A 158 -15.99 34.89 14.85
N ARG A 159 -16.98 34.35 14.14
CA ARG A 159 -18.40 34.66 14.39
C ARG A 159 -18.82 34.30 15.82
N ARG A 160 -18.39 33.15 16.35
CA ARG A 160 -18.66 32.76 17.75
C ARG A 160 -18.02 33.74 18.73
N ARG A 161 -16.77 34.12 18.50
CA ARG A 161 -16.05 35.11 19.31
C ARG A 161 -16.78 36.45 19.35
N GLN A 162 -17.26 36.92 18.21
CA GLN A 162 -18.06 38.15 18.14
C GLN A 162 -19.38 38.03 18.92
N GLN A 163 -20.10 36.91 18.78
CA GLN A 163 -21.32 36.66 19.55
C GLN A 163 -21.07 36.59 21.06
N GLU A 164 -19.99 35.93 21.49
CA GLU A 164 -19.59 35.87 22.90
C GLU A 164 -19.18 37.24 23.44
N GLN A 165 -18.47 38.05 22.65
CA GLN A 165 -18.16 39.43 22.99
C GLN A 165 -19.44 40.25 23.17
N SER A 166 -20.37 40.23 22.20
CA SER A 166 -21.65 40.93 22.32
C SER A 166 -22.47 40.45 23.52
N ARG A 167 -22.49 39.14 23.78
CA ARG A 167 -23.18 38.57 24.96
C ARG A 167 -22.55 39.04 26.26
N THR A 168 -21.23 39.12 26.31
CA THR A 168 -20.47 39.58 27.48
C THR A 168 -20.67 41.08 27.71
N GLU A 169 -20.72 41.88 26.65
CA GLU A 169 -21.01 43.32 26.73
C GLU A 169 -22.44 43.59 27.21
N GLN A 170 -23.43 42.81 26.73
CA GLN A 170 -24.83 42.96 27.13
C GLN A 170 -25.08 42.49 28.57
N LEU A 171 -24.53 41.34 28.97
CA LEU A 171 -24.80 40.74 30.28
C LEU A 171 -23.76 41.13 31.35
N GLY A 172 -22.62 41.70 30.95
CA GLY A 172 -21.52 42.09 31.81
C GLY A 172 -21.93 43.11 32.87
N PRO A 173 -22.59 44.23 32.51
CA PRO A 173 -23.05 45.23 33.48
C PRO A 173 -24.00 44.62 34.52
N ASP A 174 -24.94 43.79 34.09
CA ASP A 174 -25.88 43.11 34.97
C ASP A 174 -25.19 42.11 35.91
N ARG A 175 -24.22 41.34 35.40
CA ARG A 175 -23.40 40.44 36.23
C ARG A 175 -22.62 41.22 37.28
N LEU A 176 -21.99 42.33 36.89
CA LEU A 176 -21.25 43.20 37.81
C LEU A 176 -22.17 43.78 38.89
N ARG A 177 -23.34 44.28 38.51
CA ARG A 177 -24.33 44.82 39.46
C ARG A 177 -24.82 43.76 40.44
N LYS A 178 -25.13 42.56 39.96
CA LYS A 178 -25.53 41.43 40.81
C LYS A 178 -24.40 41.05 41.77
N ASN A 179 -23.17 40.95 41.29
CA ASN A 179 -22.01 40.65 42.12
C ASN A 179 -21.77 41.72 43.19
N GLN A 180 -21.81 43.01 42.83
CA GLN A 180 -21.71 44.09 43.81
C GLN A 180 -22.83 44.04 44.86
N SER A 181 -24.08 43.79 44.45
CA SER A 181 -25.20 43.67 45.38
C SER A 181 -25.05 42.49 46.34
N PHE A 182 -24.43 41.39 45.88
CA PHE A 182 -24.13 40.22 46.71
C PHE A 182 -23.02 40.54 47.72
N LEU A 183 -21.94 41.18 47.28
CA LEU A 183 -20.84 41.61 48.17
C LEU A 183 -21.33 42.59 49.24
N GLN A 184 -22.12 43.59 48.86
CA GLN A 184 -22.73 44.51 49.83
C GLN A 184 -23.58 43.79 50.88
N LYS A 185 -24.34 42.75 50.49
CA LYS A 185 -25.12 41.93 51.44
C LYS A 185 -24.22 41.14 52.38
N LEU A 186 -23.11 40.59 51.89
CA LEU A 186 -22.13 39.89 52.72
C LEU A 186 -21.45 40.85 53.70
N GLU A 187 -21.02 42.01 53.24
CA GLU A 187 -20.40 43.05 54.08
C GLU A 187 -21.38 43.57 55.14
N SER A 188 -22.65 43.77 54.77
CA SER A 188 -23.70 44.18 55.70
C SER A 188 -23.98 43.11 56.76
N ARG A 189 -23.90 41.82 56.38
CA ARG A 189 -24.05 40.69 57.31
C ARG A 189 -22.84 40.53 58.24
N ALA A 190 -21.63 40.77 57.73
CA ALA A 190 -20.40 40.77 58.52
C ALA A 190 -20.33 41.98 59.48
N SER A 191 -20.79 43.15 59.04
CA SER A 191 -20.85 44.37 59.86
C SER A 191 -21.99 44.33 60.88
N GLY A 192 -23.12 43.71 60.53
CA GLY A 192 -24.23 43.44 61.45
C GLY A 192 -23.90 42.41 62.53
N ALA A 193 -22.94 41.53 62.29
CA ALA A 193 -22.43 40.60 63.30
C ALA A 193 -21.57 41.32 64.38
N LEU A 194 -20.93 42.45 64.07
CA LEU A 194 -20.19 43.27 65.05
C LEU A 194 -21.09 44.16 65.92
N ALA A 195 -22.33 44.44 65.49
CA ALA A 195 -23.30 45.21 66.27
C ALA A 195 -24.18 44.34 67.20
N SER A 196 -24.10 43.02 67.11
CA SER A 196 -24.86 42.10 67.96
C SER A 196 -24.05 40.84 68.28
N CYS A 197 -23.00 41.01 69.07
CA CYS A 197 -22.34 39.91 69.77
C CYS A 197 -21.99 40.34 71.21
N ARG A 198 -23.00 40.33 72.09
CA ARG A 198 -22.78 39.99 73.50
C ARG A 198 -22.78 38.47 73.57
N ALA A 199 -21.61 37.90 73.81
CA ALA A 199 -21.41 36.47 74.04
C ALA A 199 -22.31 35.95 75.17
N PRO A 200 -22.72 34.68 75.10
CA PRO A 200 -22.40 33.77 76.17
C PRO A 200 -21.50 32.63 75.66
N GLN A 201 -20.58 32.23 76.50
CA GLN A 201 -19.56 31.23 76.22
C GLN A 201 -20.16 29.83 76.05
N THR A 202 -19.74 29.11 75.00
CA THR A 202 -19.82 27.64 74.90
C THR A 202 -18.57 27.11 74.16
N PRO A 203 -18.12 25.88 74.46
CA PRO A 203 -16.74 25.42 74.25
C PRO A 203 -16.42 25.10 72.76
N PRO A 204 -15.12 24.98 72.40
CA PRO A 204 -14.68 24.93 71.01
C PRO A 204 -14.92 23.52 70.45
N GLY A 205 -15.99 23.35 69.71
CA GLY A 205 -16.26 22.11 68.99
C GLY A 205 -17.37 22.32 67.97
N ALA A 206 -17.03 22.14 66.70
CA ALA A 206 -17.94 22.12 65.56
C ALA A 206 -18.62 23.45 65.19
N CYS A 207 -17.99 24.19 64.27
CA CYS A 207 -18.65 24.79 63.09
C CYS A 207 -17.59 25.42 62.17
N ALA A 208 -16.60 24.62 61.78
CA ALA A 208 -15.75 24.92 60.64
C ALA A 208 -16.48 24.49 59.38
N HIS A 209 -17.54 25.19 58.96
CA HIS A 209 -18.07 25.01 57.61
C HIS A 209 -18.71 26.30 57.09
N GLN A 210 -18.32 26.63 55.87
CA GLN A 210 -19.00 27.48 54.88
C GLN A 210 -18.68 28.97 54.90
N HIS A 211 -17.47 29.33 54.49
CA HIS A 211 -17.26 30.58 53.75
C HIS A 211 -16.10 30.46 52.73
N GLU A 212 -16.31 29.71 51.65
CA GLU A 212 -15.48 29.73 50.44
C GLU A 212 -16.44 29.61 49.24
N ALA A 213 -17.00 30.73 48.80
CA ALA A 213 -17.72 30.84 47.53
C ALA A 213 -16.96 31.83 46.65
N VAL A 214 -15.71 31.48 46.37
CA VAL A 214 -14.99 32.01 45.20
C VAL A 214 -15.67 31.38 44.00
N GLU A 215 -15.98 32.19 42.98
CA GLU A 215 -16.36 31.72 41.65
C GLU A 215 -15.19 30.94 41.02
N THR A 216 -14.98 29.71 41.48
CA THR A 216 -14.37 28.65 40.70
C THR A 216 -15.53 27.87 40.12
N GLU A 217 -15.85 28.10 38.84
CA GLU A 217 -16.52 27.05 38.07
C GLU A 217 -15.76 25.75 38.39
N PRO A 218 -16.40 24.76 39.01
CA PRO A 218 -15.67 23.70 39.67
C PRO A 218 -14.89 22.96 38.59
N ARG A 219 -13.58 22.87 38.74
CA ARG A 219 -12.69 22.06 37.89
C ARG A 219 -13.28 20.67 37.67
N ASP A 220 -14.00 20.14 38.65
CA ASP A 220 -14.78 18.91 38.58
C ASP A 220 -15.79 18.86 37.42
N LYS A 221 -16.47 19.95 37.05
CA LYS A 221 -17.41 19.97 35.91
C LYS A 221 -16.68 19.96 34.58
N LEU A 222 -15.55 20.67 34.48
CA LEU A 222 -14.72 20.69 33.28
C LEU A 222 -14.06 19.33 33.08
N GLU A 223 -13.50 18.74 34.13
CA GLU A 223 -12.95 17.38 34.13
C GLU A 223 -14.02 16.32 33.84
N LYS A 224 -15.25 16.47 34.38
CA LYS A 224 -16.36 15.58 34.02
C LYS A 224 -16.74 15.72 32.54
N SER A 225 -16.68 16.93 31.98
CA SER A 225 -16.95 17.15 30.56
C SER A 225 -15.84 16.59 29.67
N GLU A 226 -14.58 16.74 30.06
CA GLU A 226 -13.43 16.15 29.35
C GLU A 226 -13.47 14.63 29.40
N ARG A 227 -13.72 14.05 30.58
CA ARG A 227 -13.91 12.60 30.74
C ARG A 227 -15.10 12.09 29.93
N ALA A 228 -16.19 12.85 29.81
CA ALA A 228 -17.32 12.48 28.98
C ALA A 228 -16.98 12.50 27.47
N VAL A 229 -16.24 13.50 27.01
CA VAL A 229 -15.73 13.58 25.62
C VAL A 229 -14.75 12.44 25.34
N GLU A 230 -13.86 12.10 26.29
CA GLU A 230 -12.95 10.97 26.16
C GLU A 230 -13.68 9.63 26.10
N LEU A 231 -14.72 9.44 26.92
CA LEU A 231 -15.56 8.25 26.89
C LEU A 231 -16.33 8.16 25.57
N GLU A 232 -16.79 9.29 25.02
CA GLU A 232 -17.40 9.33 23.70
C GLU A 232 -16.41 8.96 22.59
N HIS A 233 -15.20 9.53 22.59
CA HIS A 233 -14.14 9.14 21.66
C HIS A 233 -13.80 7.66 21.76
N LYS A 234 -13.69 7.11 22.97
CA LYS A 234 -13.48 5.67 23.18
C LYS A 234 -14.63 4.86 22.59
N ARG A 235 -15.88 5.25 22.84
CA ARG A 235 -17.07 4.56 22.33
C ARG A 235 -17.16 4.59 20.80
N VAL A 236 -16.82 5.72 20.19
CA VAL A 236 -16.82 5.86 18.73
C VAL A 236 -15.69 5.04 18.12
N ASN A 237 -14.50 5.04 18.72
CA ASN A 237 -13.38 4.23 18.26
C ASN A 237 -13.66 2.73 18.39
N THR A 238 -14.26 2.27 19.50
CA THR A 238 -14.65 0.86 19.64
C THR A 238 -15.71 0.48 18.60
N ALA A 239 -16.73 1.32 18.38
CA ALA A 239 -17.74 1.05 17.37
C ALA A 239 -17.18 1.06 15.93
N PHE A 240 -16.13 1.84 15.67
CA PHE A 240 -15.41 1.85 14.40
C PHE A 240 -14.58 0.57 14.22
N LEU A 241 -13.87 0.13 15.25
CA LEU A 241 -13.11 -1.14 15.24
C LEU A 241 -14.03 -2.35 15.09
N ASP A 242 -15.15 -2.40 15.81
CA ASP A 242 -16.15 -3.47 15.67
C ASP A 242 -16.69 -3.58 14.24
N LYS A 243 -16.90 -2.43 13.57
CA LYS A 243 -17.34 -2.41 12.16
C LYS A 243 -16.26 -2.95 11.23
N LEU A 244 -15.00 -2.57 11.44
CA LEU A 244 -13.89 -3.11 10.65
C LEU A 244 -13.71 -4.61 10.86
N GLU A 245 -13.85 -5.10 12.09
CA GLU A 245 -13.79 -6.54 12.39
C GLU A 245 -14.98 -7.29 11.80
N ALA A 246 -16.19 -6.70 11.82
CA ALA A 246 -17.37 -7.29 11.18
C ALA A 246 -17.24 -7.33 9.65
N GLU A 247 -16.65 -6.30 9.03
CA GLU A 247 -16.36 -6.26 7.59
C GLU A 247 -15.23 -7.23 7.21
N GLY A 248 -14.21 -7.38 8.05
CA GLY A 248 -13.16 -8.39 7.91
C GLY A 248 -13.70 -9.82 8.01
N ARG A 249 -14.61 -10.09 8.96
CA ARG A 249 -15.25 -11.41 9.06
C ARG A 249 -16.24 -11.69 7.93
N ARG A 250 -16.96 -10.67 7.43
CA ARG A 250 -17.84 -10.83 6.25
C ARG A 250 -17.08 -11.13 4.96
N SER A 251 -15.82 -10.70 4.86
CA SER A 251 -14.94 -11.04 3.73
C SER A 251 -14.24 -12.39 3.89
N GLU A 252 -14.09 -12.90 5.12
CA GLU A 252 -13.51 -14.23 5.40
C GLU A 252 -14.55 -15.38 5.40
N THR A 253 -15.85 -15.11 5.52
CA THR A 253 -16.91 -16.15 5.43
C THR A 253 -17.51 -16.36 4.04
N SER A 254 -17.02 -15.69 2.99
CA SER A 254 -17.48 -15.95 1.62
C SER A 254 -16.49 -16.78 0.82
N ALA A 255 -16.56 -18.10 0.96
CA ALA A 255 -16.21 -19.06 -0.10
C ALA A 255 -16.88 -20.43 0.16
N PRO A 256 -17.38 -21.15 -0.85
CA PRO A 256 -17.98 -20.73 -2.11
C PRO A 256 -19.45 -21.19 -2.19
N GLU A 257 -20.36 -20.32 -2.64
CA GLU A 257 -21.72 -20.72 -3.01
C GLU A 257 -21.67 -21.40 -4.39
N ALA A 258 -21.30 -22.68 -4.39
CA ALA A 258 -21.39 -23.58 -5.53
C ALA A 258 -22.61 -24.48 -5.38
N GLU A 259 -23.81 -23.92 -5.26
CA GLU A 259 -25.05 -24.71 -5.29
C GLU A 259 -26.29 -23.84 -5.51
N ARG A 260 -26.41 -23.20 -6.69
CA ARG A 260 -27.73 -22.68 -7.13
C ARG A 260 -27.84 -22.54 -8.65
N LEU A 261 -27.59 -23.63 -9.34
CA LEU A 261 -28.01 -23.84 -10.73
C LEU A 261 -28.58 -25.25 -10.83
N GLU A 262 -29.80 -25.47 -10.33
CA GLU A 262 -30.63 -26.63 -10.68
C GLU A 262 -32.04 -26.41 -10.08
N ALA A 263 -32.84 -25.57 -10.73
CA ALA A 263 -34.29 -25.61 -10.64
C ALA A 263 -34.85 -24.64 -11.68
N LEU A 264 -35.11 -25.14 -12.89
CA LEU A 264 -36.33 -24.87 -13.67
C LEU A 264 -36.24 -25.66 -14.98
N ARG A 265 -36.86 -26.84 -14.96
CA ARG A 265 -37.25 -27.60 -16.16
C ARG A 265 -38.12 -26.74 -17.08
N PRO A 266 -37.91 -26.76 -18.41
CA PRO A 266 -38.93 -26.37 -19.37
C PRO A 266 -39.77 -27.59 -19.78
N ALA A 267 -41.09 -27.42 -19.82
CA ALA A 267 -42.02 -28.31 -20.53
C ALA A 267 -42.70 -27.53 -21.67
N PRO A 268 -42.94 -28.13 -22.84
CA PRO A 268 -43.29 -27.41 -24.07
C PRO A 268 -44.80 -27.38 -24.40
N ALA A 269 -45.15 -26.46 -25.31
CA ALA A 269 -46.20 -26.50 -26.35
C ALA A 269 -47.31 -25.44 -26.25
N ALA A 270 -47.34 -24.56 -27.27
CA ALA A 270 -48.48 -24.27 -28.17
C ALA A 270 -48.55 -22.78 -28.61
N GLU A 271 -48.27 -22.54 -29.90
CA GLU A 271 -48.73 -21.43 -30.78
C GLU A 271 -50.28 -21.37 -30.87
N PRO A 272 -51.00 -20.42 -31.57
CA PRO A 272 -50.56 -19.39 -32.56
C PRO A 272 -51.29 -17.98 -32.62
N VAL A 273 -50.60 -16.97 -33.21
CA VAL A 273 -50.96 -15.80 -34.12
C VAL A 273 -52.03 -14.68 -33.76
N PRO A 274 -52.22 -13.55 -34.54
CA PRO A 274 -51.84 -12.12 -34.28
C PRO A 274 -53.03 -11.10 -34.24
N PRO A 275 -52.85 -9.74 -34.32
CA PRO A 275 -52.79 -8.99 -35.61
C PRO A 275 -51.97 -7.66 -35.63
N ALA A 276 -51.98 -7.01 -36.79
CA ALA A 276 -51.11 -5.94 -37.31
C ALA A 276 -51.59 -4.47 -37.16
N ASP A 277 -50.71 -3.56 -37.61
CA ASP A 277 -50.92 -2.27 -38.32
C ASP A 277 -50.57 -0.92 -37.62
N GLY A 278 -49.71 -0.13 -38.29
CA GLY A 278 -49.77 1.34 -38.35
C GLY A 278 -48.52 2.17 -37.96
N SER A 279 -47.69 2.56 -38.94
CA SER A 279 -46.79 3.76 -38.90
C SER A 279 -47.59 5.06 -39.20
N PRO A 280 -47.09 6.34 -39.18
CA PRO A 280 -45.70 6.86 -39.09
C PRO A 280 -45.43 8.19 -38.27
N ASP A 281 -44.14 8.46 -37.97
CA ASP A 281 -43.34 9.74 -37.79
C ASP A 281 -43.83 10.97 -36.93
N PRO A 282 -42.97 11.95 -36.51
CA PRO A 282 -41.48 12.06 -36.47
C PRO A 282 -40.88 12.57 -35.11
N ALA A 283 -39.55 12.56 -35.00
CA ALA A 283 -38.61 13.06 -33.95
C ALA A 283 -38.90 14.51 -33.42
N PRO A 284 -38.34 15.02 -32.27
CA PRO A 284 -36.93 14.86 -31.84
C PRO A 284 -36.56 14.89 -30.33
N SER A 285 -35.29 14.56 -30.07
CA SER A 285 -34.44 14.98 -28.94
C SER A 285 -34.76 14.50 -27.52
N GLY A 286 -33.92 13.58 -27.07
CA GLY A 286 -33.67 13.24 -25.67
C GLY A 286 -32.44 12.32 -25.59
N SER A 287 -31.28 12.82 -25.99
CA SER A 287 -30.00 12.13 -25.79
C SER A 287 -29.67 12.20 -24.30
N ASP A 288 -30.08 11.17 -23.57
CA ASP A 288 -29.61 10.89 -22.22
C ASP A 288 -28.29 10.13 -22.35
N GLY A 289 -27.19 10.84 -22.06
CA GLY A 289 -25.86 10.28 -22.10
C GLY A 289 -25.57 9.55 -20.80
N THR A 290 -25.17 8.28 -20.89
CA THR A 290 -24.25 7.61 -19.94
C THR A 290 -24.01 6.16 -20.38
N GLU A 291 -23.20 5.90 -21.42
CA GLU A 291 -22.54 4.58 -21.59
C GLU A 291 -21.47 4.50 -22.71
N ALA A 292 -20.77 5.59 -23.03
CA ALA A 292 -19.83 5.60 -24.17
C ALA A 292 -18.33 5.46 -23.81
N ALA A 293 -17.98 5.12 -22.56
CA ALA A 293 -16.57 5.05 -22.15
C ALA A 293 -15.95 3.64 -22.21
N ASP A 294 -16.75 2.58 -22.09
CA ASP A 294 -16.25 1.20 -22.08
C ASP A 294 -16.21 0.53 -23.46
N LEU A 295 -16.96 1.05 -24.45
CA LEU A 295 -17.00 0.48 -25.81
C LEU A 295 -16.02 1.13 -26.79
N GLU A 296 -15.57 2.37 -26.53
CA GLU A 296 -14.54 3.06 -27.34
C GLU A 296 -13.22 2.31 -27.45
N PRO A 297 -12.62 1.79 -26.36
CA PRO A 297 -11.33 1.10 -26.45
C PRO A 297 -11.43 -0.23 -27.21
N GLU A 298 -12.60 -0.86 -27.22
CA GLU A 298 -12.84 -2.11 -27.95
C GLU A 298 -13.07 -1.85 -29.44
N LEU A 299 -13.77 -0.76 -29.78
CA LEU A 299 -13.95 -0.29 -31.16
C LEU A 299 -12.60 0.09 -31.81
N ASP A 300 -11.76 0.85 -31.09
CA ASP A 300 -10.42 1.23 -31.56
C ASP A 300 -9.50 0.01 -31.76
N TRP A 301 -9.58 -0.97 -30.85
CA TRP A 301 -8.80 -2.19 -30.97
C TRP A 301 -9.27 -3.09 -32.12
N ALA A 302 -10.59 -3.19 -32.32
CA ALA A 302 -11.17 -3.94 -33.42
C ALA A 302 -10.83 -3.30 -34.78
N LEU A 303 -10.88 -1.97 -34.90
CA LEU A 303 -10.47 -1.24 -36.10
C LEU A 303 -9.00 -1.45 -36.43
N MET A 304 -8.12 -1.35 -35.42
CA MET A 304 -6.68 -1.55 -35.58
C MET A 304 -6.33 -2.97 -36.07
N LYS A 305 -7.03 -3.99 -35.56
CA LYS A 305 -6.89 -5.35 -36.10
C LYS A 305 -7.39 -5.46 -37.54
N LEU A 306 -8.49 -4.81 -37.87
CA LEU A 306 -9.10 -4.86 -39.21
C LEU A 306 -8.15 -4.28 -40.26
N VAL A 307 -7.57 -3.11 -39.99
CA VAL A 307 -6.55 -2.45 -40.82
C VAL A 307 -5.30 -3.33 -40.98
N SER A 308 -4.93 -4.07 -39.93
CA SER A 308 -3.79 -5.01 -40.00
C SER A 308 -4.09 -6.26 -40.84
N SER A 309 -5.34 -6.74 -40.84
CA SER A 309 -5.78 -7.89 -41.63
C SER A 309 -6.13 -7.55 -43.08
N PHE A 310 -6.48 -6.30 -43.37
CA PHE A 310 -6.81 -5.78 -44.69
C PHE A 310 -5.99 -4.51 -44.97
N PRO A 311 -4.67 -4.64 -45.23
CA PRO A 311 -3.79 -3.48 -45.42
C PRO A 311 -4.14 -2.63 -46.65
N ASP A 312 -4.87 -3.21 -47.62
CA ASP A 312 -5.35 -2.53 -48.82
C ASP A 312 -6.73 -1.87 -48.63
N GLY A 313 -7.38 -2.08 -47.47
CA GLY A 313 -8.69 -1.53 -47.16
C GLY A 313 -8.61 -0.09 -46.65
N ASP A 314 -9.48 0.79 -47.15
CA ASP A 314 -9.58 2.16 -46.65
C ASP A 314 -10.04 2.16 -45.18
N PRO A 315 -9.27 2.76 -44.25
CA PRO A 315 -9.62 2.80 -42.84
C PRO A 315 -10.99 3.43 -42.55
N ALA A 316 -11.46 4.40 -43.35
CA ALA A 316 -12.78 4.98 -43.18
C ALA A 316 -13.90 3.97 -43.49
N PHE A 317 -13.73 3.19 -44.56
CA PHE A 317 -14.64 2.12 -44.94
C PHE A 317 -14.67 0.98 -43.90
N LEU A 318 -13.51 0.63 -43.36
CA LEU A 318 -13.36 -0.38 -42.32
C LEU A 318 -14.03 0.06 -41.00
N GLN A 319 -13.97 1.35 -40.66
CA GLN A 319 -14.67 1.92 -39.51
C GLN A 319 -16.19 1.89 -39.68
N ASP A 320 -16.70 2.21 -40.87
CA ASP A 320 -18.13 2.15 -41.18
C ASP A 320 -18.69 0.72 -41.07
N ILE A 321 -17.96 -0.28 -41.59
CA ILE A 321 -18.37 -1.69 -41.44
C ILE A 321 -18.38 -2.11 -39.98
N LEU A 322 -17.37 -1.68 -39.21
CA LEU A 322 -17.26 -2.01 -37.81
C LEU A 322 -18.39 -1.34 -36.99
N GLY A 323 -18.78 -0.11 -37.34
CA GLY A 323 -19.94 0.57 -36.79
C GLY A 323 -21.25 -0.15 -37.10
N GLN A 324 -21.42 -0.65 -38.33
CA GLN A 324 -22.57 -1.49 -38.71
C GLN A 324 -22.61 -2.83 -37.95
N CYS A 325 -21.45 -3.35 -37.55
CA CYS A 325 -21.32 -4.58 -36.75
C CYS A 325 -21.34 -4.34 -35.23
N GLY A 326 -21.64 -3.12 -34.77
CA GLY A 326 -21.69 -2.77 -33.35
C GLY A 326 -20.34 -2.93 -32.62
N GLY A 327 -19.22 -2.77 -33.33
CA GLY A 327 -17.88 -2.97 -32.78
C GLY A 327 -17.34 -4.41 -32.86
N ASP A 328 -18.13 -5.38 -33.37
CA ASP A 328 -17.71 -6.78 -33.45
C ASP A 328 -16.76 -7.04 -34.65
N TYR A 329 -15.48 -7.24 -34.32
CA TYR A 329 -14.42 -7.59 -35.26
C TYR A 329 -14.71 -8.86 -36.08
N GLN A 330 -15.31 -9.90 -35.47
CA GLN A 330 -15.54 -11.18 -36.16
C GLN A 330 -16.63 -11.06 -37.21
N GLN A 331 -17.67 -10.28 -36.93
CA GLN A 331 -18.73 -10.00 -37.90
C GLN A 331 -18.20 -9.13 -39.04
N ALA A 332 -17.43 -8.08 -38.75
CA ALA A 332 -16.79 -7.25 -39.76
C ALA A 332 -15.88 -8.07 -40.70
N CYS A 333 -15.11 -9.03 -40.16
CA CYS A 333 -14.27 -9.93 -40.96
C CYS A 333 -15.07 -10.86 -41.89
N ARG A 334 -16.29 -11.27 -41.50
CA ARG A 334 -17.15 -12.11 -42.35
C ARG A 334 -17.75 -11.33 -43.51
N LEU A 335 -18.06 -10.05 -43.32
CA LEU A 335 -18.57 -9.18 -44.39
C LEU A 335 -17.46 -8.81 -45.40
N LEU A 336 -16.22 -8.67 -44.93
CA LEU A 336 -15.06 -8.33 -45.77
C LEU A 336 -14.49 -9.53 -46.53
N LYS A 337 -14.78 -10.76 -46.11
CA LYS A 337 -14.36 -11.98 -46.82
C LYS A 337 -15.51 -12.43 -47.71
N PRO A 338 -15.35 -12.44 -49.04
CA PRO A 338 -16.39 -12.96 -49.91
C PRO A 338 -16.64 -14.45 -49.59
N PRO A 339 -17.89 -14.94 -49.69
CA PRO A 339 -18.16 -16.36 -49.60
C PRO A 339 -17.40 -17.05 -50.74
N LEU A 340 -16.58 -18.03 -50.39
CA LEU A 340 -15.98 -18.96 -51.34
C LEU A 340 -17.12 -19.72 -52.03
N SER A 341 -17.46 -19.31 -53.25
CA SER A 341 -18.28 -20.09 -54.20
C SER A 341 -17.42 -21.10 -54.94
#